data_AF-A0A257J325-F1
#
_entry.id   AF-A0A257J325-F1
#
_cell.length_a   1.000
_cell.length_b   1.000
_cell.length_c   1.000
_cell.angle_alpha   90.00
_cell.angle_beta   90.00
_cell.angle_gamma   90.00
#
_symmetry.space_group_name_H-M   'P 1'
#
loop_
_entity.id
_entity.type
_entity.pdbx_description
1 polymer ?
#
loop_
_entity_poly.entity_id
_entity_poly.type
_entity_poly.pdbx_seq_one_letter_code
_entity_poly.pdbx_strand_id
1 'polypeptide(L)'
;MKTHALIAATAALCLSACDKPADRAPSMAKAPTPVAGPEVPVAPGVHAVPAWAVGLIGKTFKDAYPGAPGDCLGNTDAINGKTEAGTEILGWGWDSAAAAVASRILLVDAAGAIVGAGETGLPREDVIKAMPQVTSKTPGWSAFTVATTGEIKAYGLIADGKSVCPLGGIKL
;
A
#
# COMPACT_ATOMS: atom_id res chain seq x y z
N MET A 1 40.45 -37.83 -37.63
CA MET A 1 40.61 -38.92 -36.64
C MET A 1 40.01 -38.41 -35.33
N LYS A 2 39.14 -39.07 -34.58
CA LYS A 2 38.34 -40.31 -34.63
C LYS A 2 37.33 -40.09 -33.48
N THR A 3 36.03 -39.92 -33.77
CA THR A 3 34.94 -40.79 -33.29
C THR A 3 35.11 -41.35 -31.88
N HIS A 4 34.15 -41.10 -30.98
CA HIS A 4 33.36 -42.15 -30.31
C HIS A 4 32.10 -41.55 -29.66
N ALA A 5 30.97 -41.82 -30.31
CA ALA A 5 29.67 -41.93 -29.66
C ALA A 5 29.58 -43.31 -28.99
N LEU A 6 28.93 -43.40 -27.83
CA LEU A 6 28.31 -44.64 -27.38
C LEU A 6 26.99 -44.33 -26.64
N ILE A 7 25.98 -45.10 -27.03
CA ILE A 7 24.58 -45.11 -26.59
C ILE A 7 24.41 -46.25 -25.58
N ALA A 8 23.61 -46.04 -24.52
CA ALA A 8 22.75 -47.04 -23.85
C ALA A 8 21.86 -46.29 -22.84
N ALA A 9 20.53 -46.17 -22.92
CA ALA A 9 19.42 -47.13 -23.09
C ALA A 9 19.15 -47.99 -21.85
N THR A 10 18.15 -47.60 -21.03
CA THR A 10 17.20 -48.38 -20.17
C THR A 10 16.75 -47.50 -18.99
N ALA A 11 15.53 -47.53 -18.44
CA ALA A 11 14.30 -48.26 -18.72
C ALA A 11 13.13 -47.44 -18.12
N ALA A 12 11.98 -47.50 -18.77
CA ALA A 12 10.72 -46.99 -18.25
C ALA A 12 10.21 -47.87 -17.09
N LEU A 13 9.78 -47.24 -15.99
CA LEU A 13 8.96 -47.86 -14.95
C LEU A 13 7.65 -47.08 -14.85
N CYS A 14 6.62 -47.64 -15.46
CA CYS A 14 5.23 -47.25 -15.26
C CYS A 14 4.80 -47.67 -13.85
N LEU A 15 4.37 -46.70 -13.03
CA LEU A 15 3.50 -46.96 -11.89
C LEU A 15 2.16 -46.27 -12.15
N SER A 16 1.25 -47.05 -12.69
CA SER A 16 -0.18 -46.77 -12.75
C SER A 16 -0.77 -46.90 -11.35
N ALA A 17 -1.05 -45.78 -10.68
CA ALA A 17 -1.94 -45.74 -9.53
C ALA A 17 -3.31 -45.24 -10.01
N CYS A 18 -4.25 -46.17 -10.11
CA CYS A 18 -5.66 -45.91 -10.36
C CYS A 18 -6.30 -45.43 -9.05
N ASP A 19 -6.63 -44.14 -8.95
CA ASP A 19 -7.60 -43.67 -7.96
C ASP A 19 -8.94 -43.38 -8.64
N LYS A 20 -9.97 -44.09 -8.19
CA LYS A 20 -11.36 -43.91 -8.58
C LYS A 20 -11.83 -42.49 -8.20
N PRO A 21 -12.55 -41.77 -9.06
CA PRO A 21 -13.34 -40.63 -8.60
C PRO A 21 -14.50 -41.17 -7.76
N ALA A 22 -14.48 -40.89 -6.46
CA ALA A 22 -15.65 -41.09 -5.61
C ALA A 22 -16.66 -39.98 -5.92
N ASP A 23 -17.85 -40.39 -6.38
CA ASP A 23 -19.02 -39.54 -6.59
C ASP A 23 -19.35 -38.77 -5.30
N ARG A 24 -19.02 -37.47 -5.26
CA ARG A 24 -19.61 -36.53 -4.31
C ARG A 24 -20.78 -35.83 -4.99
N ALA A 25 -21.98 -36.29 -4.69
CA ALA A 25 -23.20 -35.52 -4.94
C ALA A 25 -23.08 -34.12 -4.32
N PRO A 26 -23.59 -33.06 -4.96
CA PRO A 26 -23.64 -31.74 -4.35
C PRO A 26 -24.60 -31.77 -3.16
N SER A 27 -24.06 -31.63 -1.96
CA SER A 27 -24.86 -31.37 -0.77
C SER A 27 -25.52 -30.01 -0.93
N MET A 28 -26.83 -30.00 -1.18
CA MET A 28 -27.67 -28.81 -1.05
C MET A 28 -27.80 -28.47 0.44
N ALA A 29 -26.74 -27.91 1.01
CA ALA A 29 -26.82 -27.26 2.31
C ALA A 29 -27.48 -25.89 2.12
N LYS A 30 -28.70 -25.77 2.67
CA LYS A 30 -29.46 -24.52 2.82
C LYS A 30 -28.54 -23.44 3.39
N ALA A 31 -28.39 -22.32 2.68
CA ALA A 31 -27.61 -21.18 3.15
C ALA A 31 -28.13 -20.73 4.53
N PRO A 32 -27.27 -20.58 5.55
CA PRO A 32 -27.69 -20.03 6.82
C PRO A 32 -28.07 -18.56 6.62
N THR A 33 -29.24 -18.19 7.12
CA THR A 33 -29.70 -16.80 7.22
C THR A 33 -28.69 -16.02 8.08
N PRO A 34 -28.23 -14.81 7.68
CA PRO A 34 -27.33 -14.03 8.51
C PRO A 34 -28.08 -13.58 9.76
N VAL A 35 -27.66 -14.10 10.92
CA VAL A 35 -28.07 -13.55 12.22
C VAL A 35 -27.24 -12.29 12.42
N ALA A 36 -27.92 -11.15 12.58
CA ALA A 36 -27.28 -9.88 12.93
C ALA A 36 -26.65 -10.00 14.33
N GLY A 37 -25.35 -10.32 14.35
CA GLY A 37 -24.52 -10.16 15.54
C GLY A 37 -24.23 -8.68 15.81
N PRO A 38 -23.74 -8.32 17.01
CA PRO A 38 -23.28 -6.97 17.29
C PRO A 38 -22.25 -6.53 16.24
N GLU A 39 -22.38 -5.32 15.70
CA GLU A 39 -21.48 -4.75 14.69
C GLU A 39 -20.02 -4.97 15.08
N VAL A 40 -19.37 -5.88 14.37
CA VAL A 40 -17.91 -6.00 14.36
C VAL A 40 -17.39 -4.73 13.66
N PRO A 41 -16.45 -3.97 14.24
CA PRO A 41 -15.82 -2.86 13.54
C PRO A 41 -15.25 -3.35 12.21
N VAL A 42 -15.67 -2.72 11.12
CA VAL A 42 -15.24 -3.07 9.76
C VAL A 42 -13.71 -2.97 9.67
N ALA A 43 -13.07 -4.01 9.14
CA ALA A 43 -11.61 -4.06 8.96
C ALA A 43 -11.09 -2.89 8.08
N PRO A 44 -9.85 -2.39 8.29
CA PRO A 44 -9.30 -1.28 7.50
C PRO A 44 -9.16 -1.67 6.03
N GLY A 45 -9.87 -0.96 5.14
CA GLY A 45 -9.83 -1.24 3.69
C GLY A 45 -10.89 -0.56 2.81
N VAL A 46 -11.67 0.41 3.31
CA VAL A 46 -12.79 1.02 2.54
C VAL A 46 -12.81 2.55 2.58
N HIS A 47 -11.82 3.21 3.17
CA HIS A 47 -11.84 4.67 3.17
C HIS A 47 -11.22 5.22 1.87
N ALA A 48 -12.12 5.61 0.96
CA ALA A 48 -11.93 6.78 0.12
C ALA A 48 -11.35 7.95 0.94
N VAL A 49 -10.74 8.93 0.25
CA VAL A 49 -10.14 10.15 0.82
C VAL A 49 -10.65 10.48 2.23
N PRO A 50 -9.78 10.47 3.27
CA PRO A 50 -10.20 10.70 4.65
C PRO A 50 -11.02 11.97 4.83
N ALA A 51 -11.94 11.98 5.80
CA ALA A 51 -12.87 13.09 6.02
C ALA A 51 -12.18 14.46 6.18
N TRP A 52 -10.99 14.48 6.81
CA TRP A 52 -10.21 15.71 7.00
C TRP A 52 -9.68 16.30 5.68
N ALA A 53 -9.54 15.46 4.63
CA ALA A 53 -8.96 15.83 3.35
C ALA A 53 -10.01 16.16 2.28
N VAL A 54 -11.30 15.91 2.53
CA VAL A 54 -12.39 16.15 1.55
C VAL A 54 -12.36 17.60 1.02
N GLY A 55 -12.16 18.59 1.91
CA GLY A 55 -12.08 20.01 1.53
C GLY A 55 -10.76 20.45 0.89
N LEU A 56 -9.81 19.53 0.70
CA LEU A 56 -8.50 19.78 0.10
C LEU A 56 -8.39 19.23 -1.32
N ILE A 57 -9.16 18.20 -1.66
CA ILE A 57 -9.09 17.58 -2.99
C ILE A 57 -9.37 18.61 -4.09
N GLY A 58 -8.54 18.58 -5.12
CA GLY A 58 -8.57 19.49 -6.26
C GLY A 58 -7.92 20.86 -6.00
N LYS A 59 -7.57 21.20 -4.75
CA LYS A 59 -6.86 22.46 -4.46
C LYS A 59 -5.39 22.36 -4.86
N THR A 60 -4.82 23.51 -5.19
CA THR A 60 -3.37 23.65 -5.36
C THR A 60 -2.66 23.35 -4.04
N PHE A 61 -1.72 22.41 -4.07
CA PHE A 61 -0.96 22.01 -2.89
C PHE A 61 -0.21 23.18 -2.24
N LYS A 62 0.47 24.01 -3.04
CA LYS A 62 1.23 25.17 -2.54
C LYS A 62 0.37 26.26 -1.92
N ASP A 63 -0.90 26.36 -2.32
CA ASP A 63 -1.82 27.33 -1.73
C ASP A 63 -2.33 26.83 -0.37
N ALA A 64 -2.56 25.52 -0.24
CA ALA A 64 -2.99 24.89 1.01
C ALA A 64 -1.86 24.76 2.04
N TYR A 65 -0.63 24.52 1.57
CA TYR A 65 0.57 24.31 2.39
C TYR A 65 1.73 25.15 1.86
N PRO A 66 1.77 26.47 2.20
CA PRO A 66 2.79 27.39 1.71
C PRO A 66 4.12 27.29 2.48
N GLY A 67 4.20 26.44 3.51
CA GLY A 67 5.41 26.25 4.30
C GLY A 67 6.55 25.65 3.48
N ALA A 68 7.78 25.84 3.97
CA ALA A 68 8.93 25.16 3.40
C ALA A 68 8.83 23.64 3.68
N PRO A 69 9.53 22.80 2.89
CA PRO A 69 9.76 21.42 3.27
C PRO A 69 10.41 21.36 4.66
N GLY A 70 9.89 20.52 5.54
CA GLY A 70 10.50 20.28 6.86
C GLY A 70 11.62 19.26 6.82
N ASP A 71 12.40 19.20 7.89
CA ASP A 71 13.45 18.21 8.08
C ASP A 71 12.85 16.84 8.36
N CYS A 72 12.87 15.96 7.37
CA CYS A 72 12.21 14.68 7.47
C CYS A 72 12.85 13.59 6.61
N LEU A 73 12.45 12.36 6.86
CA LEU A 73 12.85 11.17 6.11
C LEU A 73 11.60 10.43 5.66
N GLY A 74 11.66 9.78 4.52
CA GLY A 74 10.56 8.93 4.08
C GLY A 74 10.70 8.46 2.65
N ASN A 75 9.80 7.58 2.26
CA ASN A 75 9.73 7.08 0.90
C ASN A 75 8.29 6.71 0.50
N THR A 76 8.03 6.78 -0.80
CA THR A 76 6.86 6.23 -1.46
C THR A 76 7.30 4.88 -2.03
N ASP A 77 6.74 3.80 -1.50
CA ASP A 77 7.28 2.47 -1.74
C ASP A 77 6.62 1.78 -2.93
N ALA A 78 5.29 1.72 -2.95
CA ALA A 78 4.58 0.90 -3.92
C ALA A 78 3.12 1.33 -4.13
N ILE A 79 2.59 0.94 -5.28
CA ILE A 79 1.14 0.81 -5.49
C ILE A 79 0.74 -0.55 -4.94
N ASN A 80 -0.14 -0.57 -3.94
CA ASN A 80 -0.62 -1.81 -3.34
C ASN A 80 -1.74 -2.45 -4.17
N GLY A 81 -2.58 -1.62 -4.79
CA GLY A 81 -3.67 -2.10 -5.63
C GLY A 81 -4.55 -0.98 -6.16
N LYS A 82 -5.46 -1.34 -7.06
CA LYS A 82 -6.54 -0.47 -7.53
C LYS A 82 -7.86 -1.06 -7.04
N THR A 83 -8.67 -0.23 -6.40
CA THR A 83 -9.97 -0.59 -5.81
C THR A 83 -11.04 0.36 -6.33
N GLU A 84 -12.31 0.12 -5.96
CA GLU A 84 -13.39 1.08 -6.24
C GLU A 84 -13.15 2.45 -5.55
N ALA A 85 -12.39 2.48 -4.44
CA ALA A 85 -12.02 3.71 -3.75
C ALA A 85 -10.86 4.47 -4.42
N GLY A 86 -10.21 3.88 -5.43
CA GLY A 86 -9.06 4.44 -6.14
C GLY A 86 -7.81 3.58 -6.07
N THR A 87 -6.67 4.17 -6.46
CA THR A 87 -5.35 3.54 -6.36
C THR A 87 -4.79 3.75 -4.97
N GLU A 88 -4.45 2.65 -4.28
CA GLU A 88 -3.78 2.66 -2.98
C GLU A 88 -2.27 2.72 -3.16
N ILE A 89 -1.64 3.67 -2.47
CA ILE A 89 -0.19 3.87 -2.45
C ILE A 89 0.28 3.71 -1.00
N LEU A 90 1.40 3.02 -0.82
CA LEU A 90 2.04 2.79 0.46
C LEU A 90 3.40 3.48 0.54
N GLY A 91 3.80 3.79 1.76
CA GLY A 91 5.14 4.28 2.05
C GLY A 91 5.41 4.38 3.54
N TRP A 92 6.40 5.19 3.91
CA TRP A 92 6.67 5.59 5.28
C TRP A 92 7.15 7.05 5.36
N GLY A 93 7.03 7.66 6.53
CA GLY A 93 7.43 9.05 6.76
C GLY A 93 7.74 9.36 8.22
N TRP A 94 8.78 10.17 8.44
CA TRP A 94 9.33 10.50 9.74
C TRP A 94 9.75 11.98 9.78
N ASP A 95 9.14 12.73 10.68
CA ASP A 95 9.58 14.07 11.06
C ASP A 95 10.80 13.96 11.98
N SER A 96 11.97 14.29 11.43
CA SER A 96 13.24 14.18 12.15
C SER A 96 13.39 15.26 13.21
N ALA A 97 12.79 16.42 13.01
CA ALA A 97 12.84 17.54 13.96
C ALA A 97 12.00 17.24 15.21
N ALA A 98 10.81 16.68 15.02
CA ALA A 98 9.93 16.30 16.13
C ALA A 98 10.18 14.88 16.67
N ALA A 99 11.03 14.09 16.01
CA ALA A 99 11.20 12.66 16.26
C ALA A 99 9.85 11.93 16.29
N ALA A 100 9.02 12.17 15.27
CA ALA A 100 7.64 11.72 15.22
C ALA A 100 7.27 11.17 13.83
N VAL A 101 6.24 10.32 13.80
CA VAL A 101 5.64 9.88 12.53
C VAL A 101 4.93 11.07 11.88
N ALA A 102 5.00 11.17 10.55
CA ALA A 102 4.16 12.12 9.83
C ALA A 102 2.69 11.93 10.23
N SER A 103 1.97 13.01 10.49
CA SER A 103 0.62 12.91 11.07
C SER A 103 -0.41 12.38 10.07
N ARG A 104 -0.29 12.78 8.80
CA ARG A 104 -1.24 12.52 7.70
C ARG A 104 -0.50 12.58 6.36
N ILE A 105 -1.08 12.00 5.31
CA ILE A 105 -0.49 11.98 3.97
C ILE A 105 -1.37 12.73 2.96
N LEU A 106 -0.72 13.48 2.07
CA LEU A 106 -1.30 14.07 0.87
C LEU A 106 -0.63 13.51 -0.37
N LEU A 107 -1.41 13.29 -1.42
CA LEU A 107 -0.97 12.88 -2.74
C LEU A 107 -1.21 14.02 -3.71
N VAL A 108 -0.18 14.40 -4.46
CA VAL A 108 -0.17 15.56 -5.33
C VAL A 108 0.22 15.14 -6.73
N ASP A 109 -0.55 15.54 -7.73
CA ASP A 109 -0.24 15.23 -9.13
C ASP A 109 0.85 16.14 -9.72
N ALA A 110 1.22 15.89 -10.98
CA ALA A 110 2.20 16.70 -11.70
C ALA A 110 1.78 18.17 -11.92
N ALA A 111 0.47 18.47 -11.89
CA ALA A 111 -0.05 19.84 -11.98
C ALA A 111 0.01 20.56 -10.63
N GLY A 112 0.34 19.85 -9.54
CA GLY A 112 0.38 20.40 -8.19
C GLY A 112 -0.98 20.40 -7.49
N ALA A 113 -1.97 19.67 -8.01
CA ALA A 113 -3.27 19.52 -7.37
C ALA A 113 -3.25 18.37 -6.35
N ILE A 114 -3.93 18.55 -5.23
CA ILE A 114 -4.14 17.49 -4.25
C ILE A 114 -5.17 16.51 -4.82
N VAL A 115 -4.76 15.27 -5.11
CA VAL A 115 -5.58 14.24 -5.76
C VAL A 115 -5.86 13.03 -4.88
N GLY A 116 -5.27 13.00 -3.69
CA GLY A 116 -5.48 11.93 -2.72
C GLY A 116 -4.96 12.27 -1.34
N ALA A 117 -5.30 11.44 -0.38
CA ALA A 117 -4.87 11.59 1.00
C ALA A 117 -4.93 10.24 1.73
N GLY A 118 -4.27 10.18 2.89
CA GLY A 118 -4.12 8.96 3.64
C GLY A 118 -3.75 9.16 5.10
N GLU A 119 -3.68 8.04 5.80
CA GLU A 119 -3.37 7.97 7.22
C GLU A 119 -2.05 7.24 7.45
N THR A 120 -1.41 7.55 8.58
CA THR A 120 -0.18 6.90 9.02
C THR A 120 -0.48 5.88 10.12
N GLY A 121 0.56 5.21 10.63
CA GLY A 121 0.43 4.23 11.70
C GLY A 121 0.54 2.77 11.26
N LEU A 122 0.99 2.51 10.02
CA LEU A 122 1.25 1.14 9.57
C LEU A 122 2.61 0.64 10.10
N PRO A 123 2.69 -0.62 10.57
CA PRO A 123 3.92 -1.20 11.09
C PRO A 123 4.99 -1.37 10.00
N ARG A 124 6.24 -1.00 10.31
CA ARG A 124 7.39 -1.08 9.39
C ARG A 124 8.68 -1.44 10.13
N GLU A 125 8.84 -2.72 10.45
CA GLU A 125 10.05 -3.23 11.11
C GLU A 125 11.29 -3.13 10.23
N ASP A 126 11.11 -3.21 8.91
CA ASP A 126 12.15 -3.02 7.90
C ASP A 126 12.78 -1.63 7.99
N VAL A 127 11.95 -0.59 8.20
CA VAL A 127 12.40 0.79 8.29
C VAL A 127 13.26 1.01 9.52
N ILE A 128 12.85 0.54 10.70
CA ILE A 128 13.65 0.70 11.93
C ILE A 128 15.01 -0.01 11.79
N LYS A 129 15.01 -1.18 11.16
CA LYS A 129 16.25 -1.96 10.93
C LYS A 129 17.21 -1.23 9.98
N ALA A 130 16.69 -0.57 8.95
CA ALA A 130 17.48 0.13 7.94
C ALA A 130 17.86 1.56 8.38
N MET A 131 17.02 2.22 9.18
CA MET A 131 17.10 3.63 9.55
C MET A 131 16.98 3.78 11.08
N PRO A 132 18.07 3.59 11.85
CA PRO A 132 18.03 3.59 13.32
C PRO A 132 17.53 4.89 13.97
N GLN A 133 17.52 6.01 13.24
CA GLN A 133 16.96 7.29 13.68
C GLN A 133 15.42 7.30 13.68
N VAL A 134 14.78 6.37 12.99
CA VAL A 134 13.33 6.19 13.02
C VAL A 134 13.00 5.27 14.19
N THR A 135 12.46 5.84 15.26
CA THR A 135 12.27 5.11 16.53
C THR A 135 10.86 4.55 16.69
N SER A 136 9.90 4.99 15.88
CA SER A 136 8.54 4.45 15.88
C SER A 136 8.47 3.11 15.17
N LYS A 137 7.65 2.19 15.70
CA LYS A 137 7.31 0.92 15.06
C LYS A 137 6.32 1.06 13.91
N THR A 138 5.65 2.20 13.83
CA THR A 138 4.55 2.44 12.89
C THR A 138 4.76 3.69 12.02
N PRO A 139 5.92 3.85 11.35
CA PRO A 139 6.18 5.01 10.49
C PRO A 139 5.49 4.88 9.12
N GLY A 140 4.88 3.74 8.83
CA GLY A 140 4.24 3.45 7.55
C GLY A 140 2.93 4.20 7.38
N TRP A 141 2.52 4.35 6.12
CA TRP A 141 1.28 4.99 5.75
C TRP A 141 0.64 4.34 4.52
N SER A 142 -0.68 4.53 4.39
CA SER A 142 -1.46 4.21 3.21
C SER A 142 -2.29 5.43 2.80
N ALA A 143 -2.33 5.71 1.51
CA ALA A 143 -3.09 6.81 0.93
C ALA A 143 -3.78 6.38 -0.37
N PHE A 144 -4.99 6.91 -0.59
CA PHE A 144 -5.78 6.64 -1.78
C PHE A 144 -5.84 7.87 -2.68
N THR A 145 -5.75 7.65 -3.99
CA THR A 145 -5.97 8.66 -5.02
C THR A 145 -6.96 8.17 -6.07
N VAL A 146 -7.80 9.07 -6.55
CA VAL A 146 -8.71 8.81 -7.70
C VAL A 146 -7.98 8.93 -9.04
N ALA A 147 -6.76 9.45 -9.06
CA ALA A 147 -5.94 9.49 -10.25
C ALA A 147 -5.66 8.07 -10.75
N THR A 148 -5.75 7.88 -12.06
CA THR A 148 -5.56 6.57 -12.71
C THR A 148 -4.26 6.47 -13.49
N THR A 149 -3.59 7.60 -13.72
CA THR A 149 -2.35 7.73 -14.49
C THR A 149 -1.57 8.97 -14.02
N GLY A 150 -0.32 9.08 -14.45
CA GLY A 150 0.54 10.23 -14.19
C GLY A 150 1.50 10.01 -13.00
N GLU A 151 2.30 11.03 -12.73
CA GLU A 151 3.19 11.06 -11.56
C GLU A 151 2.43 11.59 -10.35
N ILE A 152 2.61 10.91 -9.22
CA ILE A 152 2.08 11.27 -7.92
C ILE A 152 3.24 11.48 -6.96
N LYS A 153 3.29 12.64 -6.31
CA LYS A 153 4.20 12.94 -5.21
C LYS A 153 3.47 12.82 -3.89
N ALA A 154 4.10 12.18 -2.91
CA ALA A 154 3.56 12.05 -1.58
C ALA A 154 4.19 13.07 -0.63
N TYR A 155 3.37 13.63 0.25
CA TYR A 155 3.79 14.58 1.27
C TYR A 155 3.19 14.19 2.63
N GLY A 156 4.03 14.14 3.66
CA GLY A 156 3.60 13.95 5.04
C GLY A 156 3.34 15.29 5.72
N LEU A 157 2.21 15.45 6.40
CA LEU A 157 1.96 16.62 7.24
C LEU A 157 2.72 16.47 8.56
N ILE A 158 3.54 17.47 8.89
CA ILE A 158 4.36 17.46 10.11
C ILE A 158 3.81 18.41 11.17
N ALA A 159 4.40 18.40 12.37
CA ALA A 159 3.76 18.89 13.59
C ALA A 159 3.34 20.37 13.59
N ASP A 160 3.98 21.20 12.76
CA ASP A 160 3.68 22.63 12.67
C ASP A 160 2.40 22.96 11.86
N GLY A 161 1.81 21.96 11.19
CA GLY A 161 0.60 22.06 10.38
C GLY A 161 0.74 22.92 9.12
N LYS A 162 1.95 23.39 8.79
CA LYS A 162 2.21 24.31 7.66
C LYS A 162 3.30 23.78 6.73
N SER A 163 4.31 23.16 7.31
CA SER A 163 5.39 22.50 6.61
C SER A 163 4.98 21.07 6.26
N VAL A 164 5.69 20.53 5.29
CA VAL A 164 5.41 19.21 4.73
C VAL A 164 6.70 18.43 4.60
N CYS A 165 6.61 17.13 4.81
CA CYS A 165 7.68 16.20 4.55
C CYS A 165 7.57 15.66 3.13
N PRO A 166 8.51 15.93 2.21
CA PRO A 166 8.53 15.27 0.90
C PRO A 166 8.87 13.78 1.05
N LEU A 167 8.01 12.90 0.56
CA LEU A 167 8.12 11.44 0.70
C LEU A 167 8.44 10.75 -0.63
N GLY A 168 8.93 11.48 -1.62
CA GLY A 168 9.17 10.96 -2.97
C GLY A 168 7.88 10.89 -3.80
N GLY A 169 7.90 10.05 -4.84
CA GLY A 169 6.77 9.91 -5.75
C GLY A 169 6.81 8.61 -6.54
N ILE A 170 5.70 8.34 -7.22
CA ILE A 170 5.47 7.11 -7.98
C ILE A 170 4.65 7.43 -9.25
N LYS A 171 4.81 6.59 -10.28
CA LYS A 171 4.04 6.69 -11.52
C LYS A 171 2.91 5.65 -11.52
N LEU A 172 1.68 6.10 -11.78
CA LEU A 172 0.46 5.28 -11.85
C LEU A 172 0.24 4.61 -13.20
#